data_AF-A0A7J4AV30-F1
#
_entry.id   AF-A0A7J4AV30-F1
#
_cell.length_a   1.000
_cell.length_b   1.000
_cell.length_c   1.000
_cell.angle_alpha   90.00
_cell.angle_beta   90.00
_cell.angle_gamma   90.00
#
_symmetry.space_group_name_H-M   'P 1'
#
loop_
_entity.id
_entity.type
_entity.pdbx_description
1 polymer ?
#
loop_
_entity_poly.entity_id
_entity_poly.type
_entity_poly.pdbx_seq_one_letter_code
_entity_poly.pdbx_strand_id
1 'polypeptide(L)' 'MKTWLDVAVLRCPNCGQFYVDASWYVMEMESDIQCGKCGTEFNSKKNAKDRVMLEFQINEEGKMQEAKILEHLKIE' A
#
# COMPACT_ATOMS: atom_id res chain seq x y z
N MET A 1 6.25 -8.09 -20.64
CA MET A 1 7.03 -8.48 -19.44
C MET A 1 6.16 -8.31 -18.20
N LYS A 2 6.54 -8.90 -17.06
CA LYS A 2 5.83 -8.74 -15.78
C LYS A 2 6.73 -8.12 -14.73
N THR A 3 6.17 -7.33 -13.83
CA THR A 3 6.84 -6.81 -12.63
C THR A 3 5.85 -6.75 -11.46
N TRP A 4 6.34 -6.55 -10.24
CA TRP A 4 5.52 -6.64 -9.04
C TRP A 4 5.77 -5.49 -8.07
N LEU A 5 4.73 -5.14 -7.29
CA LEU A 5 4.82 -4.20 -6.17
C LEU A 5 4.01 -4.72 -4.99
N ASP A 6 4.68 -4.82 -3.85
CA ASP A 6 4.05 -5.11 -2.57
C ASP A 6 3.52 -3.80 -1.96
N VAL A 7 2.19 -3.71 -1.79
CA VAL A 7 1.51 -2.53 -1.24
C VAL A 7 0.62 -2.88 -0.06
N ALA A 8 0.49 -1.94 0.87
CA ALA A 8 -0.36 -2.04 2.04
C ALA A 8 -1.45 -0.98 2.00
N VAL A 9 -2.67 -1.39 2.32
CA VAL A 9 -3.81 -0.50 2.53
C VAL A 9 -3.82 -0.05 3.99
N LEU A 10 -3.89 1.25 4.20
CA LEU A 10 -4.02 1.88 5.51
C LEU A 10 -5.38 2.52 5.65
N ARG A 11 -5.86 2.64 6.89
CA ARG A 11 -7.06 3.42 7.19
C ARG A 11 -6.81 4.35 8.35
N CYS A 12 -6.99 5.66 8.14
CA CYS A 12 -6.92 6.64 9.21
C CYS A 12 -7.90 6.27 10.33
N PRO A 13 -7.44 6.13 11.59
CA PRO A 13 -8.30 5.70 12.69
C PRO A 13 -9.33 6.76 13.10
N ASN A 14 -9.09 8.03 12.77
CA ASN A 14 -9.96 9.13 13.15
C ASN A 14 -11.09 9.37 12.13
N CYS A 15 -10.76 9.61 10.86
CA CYS A 15 -11.77 9.96 9.84
C CYS A 15 -12.09 8.83 8.85
N GLY A 16 -11.42 7.68 8.96
CA GLY A 16 -11.66 6.52 8.11
C GLY A 16 -11.13 6.58 6.68
N GLN A 17 -10.39 7.63 6.31
CA GLN A 17 -9.76 7.77 4.98
C GLN A 17 -8.80 6.61 4.70
N PHE A 18 -8.89 6.01 3.52
CA PHE A 18 -7.98 4.97 3.06
C PHE A 18 -6.76 5.57 2.33
N TYR A 19 -5.63 4.87 2.46
CA TYR A 19 -4.39 5.12 1.73
C TYR A 19 -3.83 3.79 1.23
N VAL A 20 -3.02 3.85 0.18
CA VAL A 20 -2.21 2.72 -0.29
C VAL A 20 -0.78 3.22 -0.38
N ASP A 21 0.15 2.48 0.19
CA ASP A 21 1.58 2.80 0.15
C ASP A 21 2.41 1.53 -0.07
N ALA A 22 3.68 1.67 -0.46
CA ALA A 22 4.59 0.56 -0.55
C ALA A 22 4.72 -0.11 0.82
N SER A 23 4.55 -1.43 0.87
CA SER A 23 4.47 -2.17 2.13
C SER A 23 5.71 -2.03 2.99
N TRP A 24 6.88 -1.74 2.40
CA TRP A 24 8.10 -1.52 3.16
C TRP A 24 8.00 -0.30 4.10
N TYR A 25 7.43 0.83 3.67
CA TYR A 25 7.22 1.99 4.53
C TYR A 25 6.20 1.71 5.64
N VAL A 26 5.20 0.89 5.34
CA VAL A 26 4.12 0.56 6.27
C VAL A 26 4.55 -0.48 7.29
N MET A 27 5.07 -1.61 6.84
CA MET A 27 5.30 -2.81 7.64
C MET A 27 6.66 -2.83 8.33
N GLU A 28 7.70 -2.30 7.67
CA GLU A 28 9.08 -2.37 8.16
C GLU A 28 9.52 -1.07 8.84
N MET A 29 9.25 0.08 8.21
CA MET A 29 9.58 1.37 8.84
C MET A 29 8.58 1.78 9.92
N GLU A 30 7.37 1.23 9.89
CA GLU A 30 6.26 1.55 10.80
C GLU A 30 6.07 3.05 11.03
N SER A 31 6.33 3.86 10.00
CA SER A 31 6.40 5.31 10.19
C SER A 31 5.02 5.86 10.53
N ASP A 32 5.00 6.82 11.45
CA ASP A 32 3.82 7.64 11.68
C ASP A 32 3.59 8.52 10.45
N ILE A 33 2.35 8.58 9.98
CA ILE A 33 1.95 9.41 8.85
C ILE A 33 0.85 10.39 9.28
N GLN A 34 0.85 11.57 8.67
CA GLN A 34 -0.22 12.54 8.87
C GLN A 34 -1.35 12.30 7.87
N CYS A 35 -2.58 12.16 8.37
CA CYS A 35 -3.76 12.07 7.53
C CYS A 35 -3.95 13.39 6.75
N GLY A 36 -3.80 13.35 5.43
CA GLY A 36 -4.04 14.51 4.56
C GLY A 36 -5.48 15.04 4.57
N LYS A 37 -6.45 14.30 5.13
CA LYS A 37 -7.85 14.72 5.25
C LYS A 37 -8.19 15.42 6.57
N CYS A 38 -7.74 14.90 7.71
CA CYS A 38 -8.12 15.42 9.03
C CYS A 38 -6.94 15.86 9.90
N GLY A 39 -5.71 15.79 9.39
CA GLY A 39 -4.49 16.21 10.10
C GLY A 39 -4.03 15.28 11.23
N THR A 40 -4.79 14.24 11.56
CA THR A 40 -4.41 13.26 12.59
C THR A 40 -3.18 12.47 12.16
N GLU A 41 -2.15 12.46 13.00
CA GLU A 41 -1.00 11.57 12.87
C GLU A 41 -1.31 10.18 13.43
N PHE A 42 -0.86 9.13 12.74
CA PHE A 42 -1.06 7.75 13.18
C PHE A 42 0.01 6.80 12.63
N ASN A 43 0.30 5.76 13.41
CA ASN A 43 1.21 4.68 12.99
C ASN A 43 0.61 3.89 11.83
N SER A 44 1.38 3.77 10.75
CA SER A 44 0.97 3.09 9.52
C SER A 44 0.68 1.60 9.76
N LYS A 45 1.64 0.81 10.28
CA LYS A 45 1.45 -0.63 10.52
C LYS A 45 0.24 -0.98 11.37
N LYS A 46 0.07 -0.31 12.52
CA LYS A 46 -1.07 -0.56 13.44
C LYS A 46 -2.44 -0.28 12.80
N ASN A 47 -2.45 0.50 11.72
CA ASN A 47 -3.65 0.89 11.00
C ASN A 47 -3.73 0.29 9.60
N ALA A 48 -2.85 -0.66 9.27
CA ALA A 48 -2.93 -1.48 8.07
C ALA A 48 -4.21 -2.33 8.07
N LYS A 49 -4.80 -2.51 6.90
CA LYS A 49 -6.06 -3.23 6.68
C LYS A 49 -5.95 -4.34 5.66
N ASP A 50 -5.05 -4.19 4.70
CA ASP A 50 -4.75 -5.20 3.70
C ASP A 50 -3.29 -5.05 3.26
N ARG A 51 -2.72 -6.11 2.70
CA ARG A 51 -1.42 -6.10 2.05
C ARG A 51 -1.50 -7.03 0.86
N VAL A 52 -1.13 -6.55 -0.32
CA VAL A 52 -1.23 -7.33 -1.56
C VAL A 52 0.02 -7.19 -2.39
N MET A 53 0.34 -8.26 -3.12
CA MET A 53 1.28 -8.18 -4.23
C MET A 53 0.50 -7.83 -5.50
N LEU A 54 0.83 -6.70 -6.13
CA LEU A 54 0.32 -6.34 -7.44
C LEU A 54 1.23 -6.92 -8.52
N GLU A 55 0.66 -7.52 -9.56
CA GLU A 55 1.37 -7.87 -10.81
C GLU A 55 1.03 -6.81 -11.87
N PHE A 56 2.06 -6.23 -12.48
CA PHE A 56 1.94 -5.29 -13.59
C PHE A 56 2.37 -5.94 -14.90
N GLN A 57 1.58 -5.73 -15.95
CA GLN A 57 2.00 -6.01 -17.31
C GLN A 57 2.75 -4.81 -17.88
N ILE A 58 3.94 -5.05 -18.46
CA ILE A 58 4.80 -4.03 -19.09
C ILE A 58 4.97 -4.35 -20.58
N ASN A 59 4.76 -3.37 -21.45
CA ASN A 59 5.00 -3.51 -22.89
C ASN A 59 6.50 -3.44 -23.23
N GLU A 60 6.84 -3.57 -24.52
CA GLU A 60 8.24 -3.55 -24.99
C GLU A 60 8.92 -2.17 -24.79
N GLU A 61 8.14 -1.09 -24.67
CA GLU A 61 8.63 0.27 -24.40
C GLU A 61 8.82 0.58 -22.91
N GLY A 62 8.59 -0.39 -22.02
CA GLY A 62 8.73 -0.21 -20.58
C GLY A 62 7.56 0.53 -19.91
N LYS A 63 6.40 0.62 -20.57
CA LYS A 63 5.18 1.25 -20.03
C LYS A 63 4.23 0.22 -19.42
N MET A 64 3.68 0.54 -18.25
CA MET A 64 2.63 -0.24 -17.60
C MET A 64 1.35 -0.24 -18.45
N GLN A 65 0.72 -1.39 -18.59
CA GLN A 65 -0.52 -1.59 -19.35
C GLN A 65 -1.68 -2.00 -18.45
N GLU A 66 -1.43 -2.91 -17.51
CA GLU A 66 -2.45 -3.47 -16.62
C GLU A 66 -1.83 -3.74 -15.24
N ALA A 67 -2.64 -3.64 -14.19
CA ALA A 67 -2.29 -4.06 -12.84
C ALA A 67 -3.41 -4.96 -12.28
N LYS A 68 -3.04 -6.04 -11.60
CA LYS A 68 -3.99 -6.92 -10.90
C LYS A 68 -3.43 -7.39 -9.56
N ILE A 69 -4.31 -7.73 -8.64
CA ILE A 69 -3.94 -8.40 -7.38
C ILE A 69 -3.50 -9.82 -7.73
N LEU A 70 -2.25 -10.15 -7.41
CA LEU A 70 -1.72 -11.50 -7.54
C LEU A 70 -2.10 -12.34 -6.32
N GLU A 71 -1.87 -11.80 -5.12
CA GLU A 71 -2.18 -12.46 -3.85
C GLU A 71 -2.32 -11.45 -2.71
N HIS A 72 -3.01 -11.87 -1.65
CA HIS A 72 -3.02 -11.19 -0.36
C HIS A 72 -1.90 -11.75 0.52
N LEU A 73 -1.12 -10.85 1.11
CA LEU A 73 -0.01 -11.14 2.00
C LEU A 73 -0.43 -10.88 3.45
N LYS A 74 0.34 -11.43 4.40
CA LYS A 74 0.07 -11.22 5.82
C LYS A 74 0.49 -9.82 6.29
N ILE A 75 -0.30 -9.31 7.23
CA ILE A 75 0.03 -8.16 8.07
C ILE A 75 0.50 -8.75 9.40
N GLU A 76 1.81 -8.92 9.56
CA GLU A 76 2.45 -9.43 10.80
C GLU A 76 2.91 -8.29 11.70
#